data_AF-A0A3B4AZ50-F1
#
_entry.id   AF-A0A3B4AZ50-F1
#
_cell.length_a   1.000
_cell.length_b   1.000
_cell.length_c   1.000
_cell.angle_alpha   90.00
_cell.angle_beta   90.00
_cell.angle_gamma   90.00
#
_symmetry.space_group_name_H-M   'P 1'
#
loop_
_entity.id
_entity.type
_entity.pdbx_description
1 polymer ?
#
loop_
_entity_poly.entity_id
_entity_poly.type
_entity_poly.pdbx_seq_one_letter_code
_entity_poly.pdbx_strand_id
1 'polypeptide(L)'
;MKFLKKTCAVLLFFMWIEAACGDVSYTLPEETKQGWVIGNIAKDLGLKSGVLSHRKARIDTEGTEKRYFDVNVDNGNLVVADRIDREELCGERASCVVKRELVLESPLELHRISVHVQDINDNAPKFNEEVIGLEMSENAGRG
;
A
#
# COMPACT_ATOMS: atom_id res chain seq x y z
N MET A 1 8.09 -42.64 38.66
CA MET A 1 7.56 -42.10 37.38
C MET A 1 6.82 -40.77 37.59
N LYS A 2 7.55 -39.64 37.70
CA LYS A 2 6.95 -38.27 37.73
C LYS A 2 7.56 -37.33 36.68
N PHE A 3 8.48 -37.82 35.85
CA PHE A 3 9.22 -37.02 34.87
C PHE A 3 8.57 -36.95 33.48
N LEU A 4 7.64 -37.86 33.14
CA LEU A 4 7.06 -37.92 31.79
C LEU A 4 5.89 -36.95 31.55
N LYS A 5 5.25 -36.43 32.62
CA LYS A 5 4.12 -35.49 32.49
C LYS A 5 4.56 -34.04 32.28
N LYS A 6 5.76 -33.66 32.74
CA LYS A 6 6.26 -32.29 32.66
C LYS A 6 6.85 -31.95 31.29
N THR A 7 7.43 -32.94 30.59
CA THR A 7 8.04 -32.75 29.26
C THR A 7 7.00 -32.54 28.16
N CYS A 8 5.85 -33.20 28.25
CA CYS A 8 4.77 -33.09 27.26
C CYS A 8 4.08 -31.70 27.28
N ALA A 9 3.93 -31.11 28.48
CA ALA A 9 3.31 -29.78 28.62
C ALA A 9 4.18 -28.65 28.05
N VAL A 10 5.51 -28.77 28.12
CA VAL A 10 6.44 -27.78 27.56
C VAL A 10 6.47 -27.84 26.03
N LEU A 11 6.34 -29.04 25.43
CA LEU A 11 6.28 -29.22 23.98
C LEU A 11 4.99 -28.66 23.37
N LEU A 12 3.87 -28.69 24.10
CA LEU A 12 2.59 -28.11 23.65
C LEU A 12 2.58 -26.57 23.66
N PHE A 13 3.42 -25.93 24.47
CA PHE A 13 3.49 -24.47 24.56
C PHE A 13 4.22 -23.82 23.38
N PHE A 14 5.12 -24.56 22.71
CA PHE A 14 5.86 -24.07 21.53
C PHE A 14 5.05 -24.12 20.22
N MET A 15 3.89 -24.79 20.21
CA MET A 15 3.12 -25.05 18.99
C MET A 15 2.02 -24.00 18.71
N TRP A 16 2.03 -22.88 19.44
CA TRP A 16 0.94 -21.88 19.48
C TRP A 16 1.39 -20.46 19.08
N ILE A 17 2.51 -20.31 18.38
CA ILE A 17 2.97 -19.00 17.90
C ILE A 17 3.36 -19.09 16.44
N GLU A 18 2.40 -19.28 15.54
CA GLU A 18 2.50 -18.78 14.16
C GLU A 18 1.10 -18.41 13.65
N ALA A 19 0.54 -17.34 14.20
CA ALA A 19 -0.50 -16.58 13.52
C ALA A 19 0.05 -15.18 13.24
N ALA A 20 1.02 -15.11 12.32
CA ALA A 20 1.45 -13.84 11.77
C ALA A 20 0.45 -13.43 10.68
N CYS A 21 -0.43 -12.48 10.98
CA CYS A 21 -1.20 -11.77 9.96
C CYS A 21 -0.19 -10.98 9.10
N GLY A 22 0.13 -11.50 7.93
CA GLY A 22 1.13 -10.92 7.01
C GLY A 22 0.57 -9.72 6.27
N ASP A 23 0.38 -8.62 6.99
CA ASP A 23 0.09 -7.31 6.39
C ASP A 23 1.40 -6.75 5.84
N VAL A 24 1.42 -6.39 4.54
CA VAL A 24 2.60 -5.83 3.88
C VAL A 24 2.38 -4.36 3.60
N SER A 25 3.38 -3.54 3.91
CA SER A 25 3.35 -2.09 3.73
C SER A 25 4.45 -1.61 2.81
N TYR A 26 4.10 -0.82 1.80
CA TYR A 26 5.03 -0.18 0.88
C TYR A 26 4.85 1.34 0.88
N THR A 27 5.85 2.04 0.35
CA THR A 27 5.80 3.48 0.12
C THR A 27 6.13 3.76 -1.34
N LEU A 28 5.34 4.62 -1.98
CA LEU A 28 5.45 4.93 -3.39
C LEU A 28 5.15 6.41 -3.61
N PRO A 29 6.00 7.19 -4.30
CA PRO A 29 5.64 8.53 -4.72
C PRO A 29 4.50 8.50 -5.74
N GLU A 30 3.62 9.49 -5.68
CA GLU A 30 2.63 9.69 -6.74
C GLU A 30 3.29 9.99 -8.10
N GLU A 31 2.46 10.06 -9.16
CA GLU A 31 2.93 10.30 -10.53
C GLU A 31 3.97 9.27 -11.02
N THR A 32 4.06 8.12 -10.34
CA THR A 32 4.93 7.02 -10.75
C THR A 32 4.41 6.39 -12.03
N LYS A 33 5.34 6.09 -12.95
CA LYS A 33 5.03 5.48 -14.25
C LYS A 33 4.43 4.08 -14.09
N GLN A 34 3.51 3.75 -14.98
CA GLN A 34 2.97 2.40 -15.11
C GLN A 34 4.09 1.38 -15.35
N GLY A 35 3.97 0.21 -14.71
CA GLY A 35 4.94 -0.87 -14.77
C GLY A 35 6.12 -0.71 -13.81
N TRP A 36 6.19 0.39 -13.05
CA TRP A 36 7.23 0.55 -12.02
C TRP A 36 7.04 -0.49 -10.90
N VAL A 37 8.16 -1.05 -10.44
CA VAL A 37 8.16 -2.11 -9.43
C VAL A 37 8.22 -1.50 -8.03
N ILE A 38 7.15 -1.70 -7.27
CA ILE A 38 7.01 -1.21 -5.88
C ILE A 38 7.83 -2.05 -4.91
N GLY A 39 7.74 -3.37 -5.05
CA GLY A 39 8.38 -4.33 -4.16
C GLY A 39 8.09 -5.76 -4.59
N ASN A 40 8.75 -6.74 -3.96
CA ASN A 40 8.52 -8.15 -4.25
C ASN A 40 7.65 -8.79 -3.17
N ILE A 41 6.33 -8.76 -3.39
CA ILE A 41 5.35 -9.26 -2.45
C ILE A 41 5.47 -10.76 -2.18
N ALA A 42 5.93 -11.55 -3.16
CA ALA A 42 6.17 -12.98 -2.94
C ALA A 42 7.24 -13.20 -1.87
N LYS A 43 8.37 -12.48 -1.95
CA LYS A 43 9.45 -12.58 -0.97
C LYS A 43 9.02 -12.07 0.40
N ASP A 44 8.29 -10.96 0.44
CA ASP A 44 7.87 -10.34 1.70
C ASP A 44 6.84 -11.19 2.46
N LEU A 45 6.02 -11.96 1.73
CA LEU A 45 5.10 -12.96 2.29
C LEU A 45 5.74 -14.35 2.49
N GLY A 46 7.03 -14.52 2.17
CA GLY A 46 7.72 -15.81 2.28
C GLY A 46 7.21 -16.89 1.31
N LEU A 47 6.54 -16.50 0.22
CA LEU A 47 6.01 -17.40 -0.79
C LEU A 47 7.11 -17.85 -1.76
N LYS A 48 7.12 -19.15 -2.07
CA LYS A 48 8.05 -19.72 -3.06
C LYS A 48 7.68 -19.31 -4.49
N SER A 49 8.64 -19.39 -5.40
CA SER A 49 8.39 -19.15 -6.83
C SER A 49 7.26 -20.05 -7.36
N GLY A 50 6.42 -19.49 -8.23
CA GLY A 50 5.29 -20.21 -8.83
C GLY A 50 4.07 -20.39 -7.93
N VAL A 51 4.15 -20.11 -6.62
CA VAL A 51 2.99 -20.20 -5.71
C VAL A 51 1.91 -19.21 -6.11
N LEU A 52 2.28 -17.97 -6.45
CA LEU A 52 1.33 -16.95 -6.89
C LEU A 52 0.57 -17.39 -8.15
N SER A 53 1.27 -17.91 -9.16
CA SER A 53 0.65 -18.44 -10.37
C SER A 53 -0.25 -19.65 -10.09
N HIS A 54 0.24 -20.64 -9.33
CA HIS A 54 -0.51 -21.85 -9.01
C HIS A 54 -1.78 -21.57 -8.21
N ARG A 55 -1.72 -20.59 -7.30
CA ARG A 55 -2.84 -20.18 -6.44
C ARG A 55 -3.67 -19.06 -7.04
N LYS A 56 -3.48 -18.72 -8.33
CA LYS A 56 -4.24 -17.67 -9.05
C LYS A 56 -4.26 -16.34 -8.29
N ALA A 57 -3.08 -15.89 -7.88
CA ALA A 57 -2.92 -14.66 -7.14
C ALA A 57 -3.48 -13.47 -7.94
N ARG A 58 -4.32 -12.65 -7.28
CA ARG A 58 -4.87 -11.43 -7.85
C ARG A 58 -5.03 -10.35 -6.79
N ILE A 59 -4.92 -9.10 -7.21
CA ILE A 59 -5.24 -7.96 -6.35
C ILE A 59 -6.76 -7.72 -6.42
N ASP A 60 -7.42 -7.71 -5.26
CA ASP A 60 -8.81 -7.33 -5.16
C ASP A 60 -8.95 -5.81 -5.19
N THR A 61 -9.87 -5.31 -6.03
CA THR A 61 -10.04 -3.88 -6.27
C THR A 61 -11.21 -3.28 -5.48
N GLU A 62 -11.80 -4.04 -4.54
CA GLU A 62 -12.87 -3.61 -3.64
C GLU A 62 -14.02 -2.88 -4.37
N GLY A 63 -14.38 -3.36 -5.56
CA GLY A 63 -15.46 -2.77 -6.38
C GLY A 63 -15.14 -1.41 -7.02
N THR A 64 -13.91 -0.90 -6.89
CA THR A 64 -13.46 0.28 -7.65
C THR A 64 -13.00 -0.14 -9.04
N GLU A 65 -13.35 0.64 -10.07
CA GLU A 65 -12.89 0.40 -11.44
C GLU A 65 -11.38 0.65 -11.60
N LYS A 66 -10.82 1.55 -10.77
CA LYS A 66 -9.41 1.96 -10.86
C LYS A 66 -8.47 0.93 -10.23
N ARG A 67 -7.62 0.34 -11.07
CA ARG A 67 -6.58 -0.62 -10.70
C ARG A 67 -5.23 0.09 -10.57
N TYR A 68 -4.94 0.63 -9.39
CA TYR A 68 -3.66 1.32 -9.13
C TYR A 68 -2.47 0.37 -9.03
N PHE A 69 -2.69 -0.86 -8.56
CA PHE A 69 -1.65 -1.85 -8.35
C PHE A 69 -2.03 -3.18 -9.00
N ASP A 70 -1.02 -3.90 -9.48
CA ASP A 70 -1.15 -5.26 -9.97
C ASP A 70 0.04 -6.11 -9.51
N VAL A 71 -0.10 -7.43 -9.56
CA VAL A 71 0.94 -8.39 -9.19
C VAL A 71 1.40 -9.16 -10.42
N ASN A 72 2.70 -9.10 -10.70
CA ASN A 72 3.31 -9.99 -11.67
C ASN A 72 3.47 -11.38 -11.02
N VAL A 73 2.63 -12.33 -11.43
CA VAL A 73 2.59 -13.68 -10.85
C VAL A 73 3.81 -14.55 -11.16
N ASP A 74 4.59 -14.19 -12.18
CA ASP A 74 5.77 -14.94 -12.61
C ASP A 74 6.97 -14.67 -11.71
N ASN A 75 7.18 -13.39 -11.34
CA ASN A 75 8.33 -12.96 -10.52
C ASN A 75 7.95 -12.48 -9.10
N GLY A 76 6.66 -12.31 -8.82
CA GLY A 76 6.14 -11.89 -7.53
C GLY A 76 6.31 -10.41 -7.22
N ASN A 77 6.51 -9.56 -8.23
CA ASN A 77 6.60 -8.12 -8.06
C ASN A 77 5.21 -7.48 -8.00
N LEU A 78 5.00 -6.60 -7.02
CA LEU A 78 3.90 -5.64 -7.02
C LEU A 78 4.30 -4.46 -7.91
N VAL A 79 3.45 -4.09 -8.86
CA VAL A 79 3.71 -3.05 -9.86
C VAL A 79 2.62 -2.00 -9.89
N VAL A 80 2.98 -0.81 -10.34
CA VAL A 80 2.04 0.27 -10.62
C VAL A 80 1.26 -0.09 -11.89
N ALA A 81 -0.05 -0.24 -11.76
CA ALA A 81 -0.93 -0.62 -12.87
C ALA A 81 -1.57 0.59 -13.56
N ASP A 82 -1.77 1.68 -12.83
CA ASP A 82 -2.23 2.96 -13.35
C ASP A 82 -1.58 4.11 -12.58
N ARG A 83 -1.51 5.28 -13.19
CA ARG A 83 -0.94 6.47 -12.57
C ARG A 83 -1.77 6.85 -11.34
N ILE A 84 -1.06 7.16 -10.25
CA ILE A 84 -1.69 7.57 -8.98
C ILE A 84 -1.54 9.08 -8.88
N ASP A 85 -2.67 9.75 -8.78
CA ASP A 85 -2.82 11.17 -8.50
C ASP A 85 -3.33 11.27 -7.05
N ARG A 86 -2.51 11.79 -6.13
CA ARG A 86 -2.82 11.84 -4.69
C ARG A 86 -3.95 12.82 -4.41
N GLU A 87 -4.02 13.93 -5.14
CA GLU A 87 -5.07 14.93 -5.04
C GLU A 87 -6.42 14.34 -5.44
N GLU A 88 -6.48 13.57 -6.52
CA GLU A 88 -7.73 12.89 -6.94
C GLU A 88 -8.15 11.80 -5.93
N LEU A 89 -7.18 11.06 -5.40
CA LEU A 89 -7.43 9.89 -4.55
C LEU A 89 -7.78 10.26 -3.10
N CYS A 90 -7.03 11.19 -2.51
CA CYS A 90 -7.05 11.51 -1.09
C CYS A 90 -7.33 12.99 -0.80
N GLY A 91 -7.27 13.87 -1.81
CA GLY A 91 -7.36 15.31 -1.64
C GLY A 91 -6.24 15.85 -0.74
N GLU A 92 -6.58 16.85 0.07
CA GLU A 92 -5.63 17.57 0.93
C GLU A 92 -5.30 16.84 2.25
N ARG A 93 -5.64 15.55 2.37
CA ARG A 93 -5.38 14.78 3.59
C ARG A 93 -3.88 14.64 3.83
N ALA A 94 -3.46 14.84 5.08
CA ALA A 94 -2.06 14.70 5.50
C ALA A 94 -1.48 13.29 5.33
N SER A 95 -2.32 12.26 5.18
CA SER A 95 -1.90 10.90 4.92
C SER A 95 -2.79 10.27 3.85
N CYS A 96 -2.14 9.64 2.87
CA CYS A 96 -2.80 8.90 1.80
C CYS A 96 -2.32 7.44 1.79
N VAL A 97 -3.21 6.52 2.11
CA VAL A 97 -2.91 5.09 2.16
C VAL A 97 -3.94 4.34 1.34
N VAL A 98 -3.47 3.67 0.28
CA VAL A 98 -4.30 2.79 -0.54
C VAL A 98 -4.20 1.39 0.01
N LYS A 99 -5.33 0.84 0.45
CA LYS A 99 -5.44 -0.54 0.94
C LYS A 99 -5.98 -1.43 -0.16
N ARG A 100 -5.37 -2.60 -0.33
CA ARG A 100 -5.80 -3.64 -1.26
C ARG A 100 -5.60 -5.00 -0.61
N GLU A 101 -6.23 -6.03 -1.17
CA GLU A 101 -6.04 -7.40 -0.71
C GLU A 101 -5.43 -8.24 -1.83
N LEU A 102 -4.37 -8.99 -1.52
CA LEU A 102 -3.89 -10.07 -2.36
C LEU A 102 -4.72 -11.31 -2.05
N VAL A 103 -5.43 -11.82 -3.04
CA VAL A 103 -6.24 -13.04 -2.95
C VAL A 103 -5.46 -14.20 -3.53
N LEU A 104 -5.32 -15.28 -2.78
CA LEU A 104 -4.85 -16.59 -3.24
C LEU A 104 -6.01 -17.56 -3.16
N GLU A 105 -6.37 -18.28 -4.23
CA GLU A 105 -7.64 -19.02 -4.31
C GLU A 105 -7.58 -20.47 -3.79
N SER A 106 -6.39 -21.12 -3.81
CA SER A 106 -6.25 -22.55 -3.52
C SER A 106 -5.14 -22.86 -2.49
N PRO A 107 -5.43 -22.99 -1.18
CA PRO A 107 -6.69 -22.63 -0.51
C PRO A 107 -6.91 -21.11 -0.50
N LEU A 108 -8.11 -20.67 -0.11
CA LEU A 108 -8.43 -19.25 -0.03
C LEU A 108 -7.64 -18.57 1.10
N GLU A 109 -6.76 -17.63 0.74
CA GLU A 109 -5.99 -16.78 1.66
C GLU A 109 -6.03 -15.33 1.20
N LEU A 110 -6.05 -14.41 2.17
CA LEU A 110 -6.09 -12.96 1.95
C LEU A 110 -4.94 -12.30 2.69
N HIS A 111 -4.15 -11.50 1.98
CA HIS A 111 -3.10 -10.67 2.58
C HIS A 111 -3.39 -9.21 2.32
N ARG A 112 -3.35 -8.39 3.38
CA ARG A 112 -3.57 -6.94 3.23
C ARG A 112 -2.30 -6.27 2.74
N ILE A 113 -2.45 -5.44 1.72
CA ILE A 113 -1.42 -4.58 1.17
C ILE A 113 -1.81 -3.14 1.50
N SER A 114 -0.91 -2.42 2.15
CA SER A 114 -1.04 -0.98 2.38
C SER A 114 0.05 -0.24 1.63
N VAL A 115 -0.31 0.64 0.70
CA VAL A 115 0.64 1.48 -0.01
C VAL A 115 0.47 2.92 0.45
N HIS A 116 1.52 3.46 1.07
CA HIS A 116 1.61 4.87 1.44
C HIS A 116 2.02 5.68 0.21
N VAL A 117 1.13 6.55 -0.26
CA VAL A 117 1.39 7.43 -1.39
C VAL A 117 2.08 8.68 -0.87
N GLN A 118 3.31 8.94 -1.36
CA GLN A 118 4.04 10.16 -1.01
C GLN A 118 3.65 11.27 -1.97
N ASP A 119 3.39 12.43 -1.37
CA ASP A 119 3.16 13.70 -2.04
C ASP A 119 4.40 14.14 -2.83
N ILE A 120 4.18 14.58 -4.06
CA ILE A 120 5.20 15.18 -4.92
C ILE A 120 4.73 16.59 -5.27
N ASN A 121 5.64 17.55 -5.27
CA ASN A 121 5.33 18.93 -5.65
C ASN A 121 5.20 19.09 -7.18
N ASP A 122 4.14 18.54 -7.75
CA ASP A 122 3.77 18.62 -9.17
C ASP A 122 2.68 19.69 -9.44
N ASN A 123 2.03 20.18 -8.38
CA ASN A 123 1.01 21.21 -8.42
C ASN A 123 1.55 22.60 -8.02
N ALA A 124 1.77 23.47 -9.02
CA ALA A 124 2.16 24.86 -8.77
C ALA A 124 1.01 25.65 -8.13
N PRO A 125 1.29 26.59 -7.20
CA PRO A 125 0.27 27.44 -6.61
C PRO A 125 -0.41 28.28 -7.70
N LYS A 126 -1.75 28.39 -7.62
CA LYS A 126 -2.57 29.16 -8.55
C LYS A 126 -3.31 30.24 -7.79
N PHE A 127 -3.25 31.46 -8.32
CA PHE A 127 -4.05 32.57 -7.85
C PHE A 127 -5.36 32.62 -8.63
N ASN A 128 -6.43 33.10 -8.00
CA ASN A 128 -7.72 33.27 -8.67
C ASN A 128 -7.67 34.36 -9.73
N GLU A 129 -6.79 35.35 -9.55
CA GLU A 129 -6.61 36.49 -10.44
C GLU A 129 -5.14 36.61 -10.85
N GLU A 130 -4.88 36.95 -12.11
CA GLU A 130 -3.52 37.20 -12.61
C GLU A 130 -2.96 38.54 -12.14
N VAL A 131 -3.83 39.53 -11.91
CA VAL A 131 -3.48 40.88 -11.46
C VAL A 131 -4.38 41.25 -10.29
N ILE A 132 -3.78 41.49 -9.13
CA ILE A 132 -4.50 41.93 -7.93
C ILE A 132 -4.27 43.43 -7.77
N GLY A 133 -5.33 44.23 -7.96
CA GLY A 133 -5.30 45.68 -7.73
C GLY A 133 -5.47 46.03 -6.26
N LEU A 134 -4.51 46.76 -5.68
CA LEU A 134 -4.57 47.23 -4.30
C LEU A 134 -4.42 48.75 -4.26
N GLU A 135 -5.33 49.43 -3.56
CA GLU A 135 -5.26 50.88 -3.32
C GLU A 135 -5.15 51.13 -1.82
N MET A 136 -4.15 51.93 -1.42
CA MET A 136 -3.89 52.25 -0.02
C MET A 136 -3.71 53.77 0.17
N SER A 137 -4.28 54.30 1.25
CA SER A 137 -4.07 55.70 1.63
C SER A 137 -2.62 55.91 2.07
N GLU A 138 -2.01 57.02 1.66
CA GLU A 138 -0.65 57.39 2.07
C GLU A 138 -0.49 57.56 3.59
N ASN A 139 -1.59 57.93 4.26
CA ASN A 139 -1.62 58.10 5.72
C ASN A 139 -2.08 56.81 6.43
N ALA A 140 -2.06 55.67 5.74
CA ALA A 140 -2.29 54.39 6.38
C ALA A 140 -1.23 54.15 7.47
N GLY A 141 -1.69 53.85 8.68
CA GLY A 141 -0.81 53.48 9.78
C GLY A 141 -0.08 52.17 9.50
N ARG A 142 1.05 51.95 10.20
CA ARG A 142 1.70 50.63 10.21
C ARG A 142 0.85 49.65 11.02
N GLY A 143 0.77 48.42 10.54
CA GLY A 143 0.10 47.30 11.22
C GLY A 143 0.78 46.89 12.51
#